data_AF-A0A7R8W4L2-F1
#
_entry.id   AF-A0A7R8W4L2-F1
#
_cell.length_a   1.000
_cell.length_b   1.000
_cell.length_c   1.000
_cell.angle_alpha   90.00
_cell.angle_beta   90.00
_cell.angle_gamma   90.00
#
_symmetry.space_group_name_H-M   'P 1'
#
loop_
_entity.id
_entity.type
_entity.pdbx_description
1 polymer ?
#
loop_
_entity_poly.entity_id
_entity_poly.type
_entity_poly.pdbx_seq_one_letter_code
_entity_poly.pdbx_strand_id
1 'polypeptide(L)'
;MGRVLPILHSILENESKGWFIPFRDQTVARLQVQKLCKEEVEKEGNRLIMDEYLRRVYSCILSNEELESFGNGIPRLLVEQAKTVITMRRSLDNVRETLHRLLDEREAAIKAEHALLSGISGWRRAKLAEIKDSLNREVCSRFHEEAISLARDHNLNQTMYFLSRDQSFMKERYPVLMKELECLRPPCRTFSWRAQIWRPTRWEIKKKINSHEEAIPVVVSNVPMSVATNIPATEKPSYTLRQYSHYKTHTGSYGWRWRNAAFRLWSWLFNVAYILGYHIPWLSPVSVRALFCKEPFPSALMLNHAKGVLCPNADSKQLTLYSRIIKLWKSVRRVRERYEAHPPNNFLGPDVSRFLHKVWAFGIIGGGGSFLLCLIFPIICLLLSAGGFILAVTSPFWMTPAVLIYHLTMVLFFDIDSPHPAHLNWQILPFFRAVFLHGLFLGIGQGLVALLLAFFTIVASGFIFAAAGIRYGCRLAWDWLTFHTWIRRRIGVPETDSFMLKRICGPGMRSQDFVYRINPNQVSL
;
A
#
# COMPACT_ATOMS: atom_id res chain seq x y z
N MET A 1 7.21 26.65 19.55
CA MET A 1 8.59 26.13 19.59
C MET A 1 9.66 27.11 19.08
N GLY A 2 9.42 27.87 18.01
CA GLY A 2 10.46 28.76 17.43
C GLY A 2 11.07 29.84 18.34
N ARG A 3 10.39 30.23 19.44
CA ARG A 3 10.90 31.23 20.42
C ARG A 3 11.65 30.64 21.62
N VAL A 4 11.42 29.36 21.94
CA VAL A 4 12.04 28.68 23.11
C VAL A 4 13.36 28.01 22.73
N LEU A 5 13.48 27.56 21.48
CA LEU A 5 14.68 26.92 20.94
C LEU A 5 15.97 27.76 21.08
N PRO A 6 16.00 29.07 20.75
CA PRO A 6 17.23 29.87 20.88
C PRO A 6 17.68 30.01 22.35
N ILE A 7 16.74 30.07 23.30
CA ILE A 7 17.02 30.14 24.74
C ILE A 7 17.61 28.82 25.23
N LEU A 8 17.08 27.68 24.77
CA LEU A 8 17.66 26.38 25.09
C LEU A 8 19.06 26.20 24.47
N HIS A 9 19.28 26.69 23.26
CA HIS A 9 20.61 26.67 22.63
C HIS A 9 21.64 27.49 23.42
N SER A 10 21.27 28.70 23.90
CA SER A 10 22.20 29.51 24.70
C SER A 10 22.55 28.83 26.03
N ILE A 11 21.58 28.20 26.70
CA ILE A 11 21.83 27.42 27.93
C ILE A 11 22.79 26.27 27.65
N LEU A 12 22.56 25.49 26.58
CA LEU A 12 23.42 24.36 26.21
C LEU A 12 24.84 24.81 25.84
N GLU A 13 24.98 25.91 25.10
CA GLU A 13 26.30 26.45 24.73
C GLU A 13 27.08 26.95 25.95
N ASN A 14 26.41 27.62 26.88
CA ASN A 14 27.04 28.12 28.10
C ASN A 14 27.49 26.95 29.00
N GLU A 15 26.63 25.94 29.18
CA GLU A 15 26.95 24.75 29.97
C GLU A 15 27.91 23.78 29.28
N SER A 16 28.26 23.98 28.01
CA SER A 16 29.29 23.16 27.34
C SER A 16 30.72 23.65 27.60
N LYS A 17 30.89 24.88 28.11
CA LYS A 17 32.19 25.57 28.18
C LYS A 17 32.89 25.41 29.52
N GLY A 18 34.20 25.15 29.47
CA GLY A 18 35.16 25.41 30.56
C GLY A 18 35.25 24.40 31.72
N TRP A 19 34.21 23.62 32.01
CA TRP A 19 34.20 22.72 33.18
C TRP A 19 34.54 21.25 32.89
N PHE A 20 34.35 20.80 31.64
CA PHE A 20 34.46 19.39 31.27
C PHE A 20 35.86 18.80 31.51
N ILE A 21 36.92 19.51 31.09
CA ILE A 21 38.30 19.01 31.17
C ILE A 21 38.75 18.86 32.64
N PRO A 22 38.62 19.90 33.50
CA PRO A 22 38.99 19.76 34.92
C PRO A 22 38.21 18.66 35.65
N PHE A 23 36.90 18.54 35.37
CA PHE A 23 36.04 17.56 36.03
C PHE A 23 36.33 16.12 35.59
N ARG A 24 36.59 15.91 34.30
CA ARG A 24 37.01 14.60 33.77
C ARG A 24 38.31 14.15 34.43
N ASP A 25 39.31 15.02 34.49
CA ASP A 25 40.62 14.66 35.01
C ASP A 25 40.55 14.34 36.52
N GLN A 26 39.73 15.08 37.29
CA GLN A 26 39.43 14.78 38.69
C GLN A 26 38.68 13.44 38.86
N THR A 27 37.70 13.17 38.00
CA THR A 27 36.89 11.94 38.05
C THR A 27 37.74 10.72 37.70
N VAL A 28 38.57 10.80 36.67
CA VAL A 28 39.50 9.73 36.27
C VAL A 28 40.51 9.46 37.38
N ALA A 29 41.10 10.49 37.99
CA ALA A 29 42.00 10.32 39.13
C ALA A 29 41.30 9.61 40.30
N ARG A 30 40.05 9.96 40.61
CA ARG A 30 39.26 9.32 41.67
C ARG A 30 38.96 7.85 41.38
N LEU A 31 38.59 7.52 40.14
CA LEU A 31 38.27 6.15 39.73
C LEU A 31 39.52 5.25 39.64
N GLN A 32 40.68 5.83 39.29
CA GLN A 32 41.97 5.13 39.32
C GLN A 32 42.41 4.76 40.74
N VAL A 33 42.14 5.62 41.72
CA VAL A 33 42.38 5.32 43.15
C VAL A 33 41.54 4.12 43.63
N GLN A 34 40.37 3.88 43.02
CA GLN A 34 39.50 2.74 43.33
C GLN A 34 39.93 1.41 42.67
N LYS A 35 41.07 1.38 41.95
CA LYS A 35 41.62 0.19 41.28
C LYS A 35 40.69 -0.49 40.26
N LEU A 36 39.82 0.28 39.62
CA LEU A 36 38.97 -0.21 38.53
C LEU A 36 39.79 -0.52 37.27
N CYS A 37 39.32 -1.47 36.45
CA CYS A 37 39.95 -1.75 35.16
C CYS A 37 39.86 -0.53 34.23
N LYS A 38 40.80 -0.38 33.28
CA LYS A 38 40.82 0.79 32.37
C LYS A 38 39.50 0.97 31.58
N GLU A 39 38.88 -0.13 31.14
CA GLU A 39 37.58 -0.10 30.45
C GLU A 39 36.42 0.31 31.38
N GLU A 40 36.47 -0.11 32.65
CA GLU A 40 35.47 0.26 33.66
C GLU A 40 35.61 1.73 34.07
N VAL A 41 36.85 2.23 34.18
CA VAL A 41 37.13 3.65 34.43
C VAL A 41 36.58 4.53 33.32
N GLU A 42 36.68 4.10 32.06
CA GLU A 42 36.13 4.84 30.93
C GLU A 42 34.59 4.83 30.94
N LYS A 43 33.97 3.66 31.13
CA LYS A 43 32.50 3.52 31.16
C LYS A 43 31.89 4.34 32.31
N GLU A 44 32.44 4.19 33.51
CA GLU A 44 31.94 4.86 34.72
C GLU A 44 32.30 6.34 34.75
N GLY A 45 33.48 6.71 34.24
CA GLY A 45 33.88 8.11 34.07
C GLY A 45 32.94 8.86 33.12
N ASN A 46 32.67 8.30 31.94
CA ASN A 46 31.73 8.88 30.98
C ASN A 46 30.31 9.01 31.57
N ARG A 47 29.86 8.02 32.35
CA ARG A 47 28.56 8.07 33.04
C ARG A 47 28.49 9.26 34.00
N LEU A 48 29.47 9.41 34.88
CA LEU A 48 29.51 10.48 35.88
C LEU A 48 29.62 11.87 35.25
N ILE A 49 30.38 12.00 34.16
CA ILE A 49 30.49 13.26 33.42
C ILE A 49 29.16 13.64 32.77
N MET A 50 28.46 12.68 32.16
CA MET A 50 27.14 12.91 31.58
C MET A 50 26.10 13.25 32.65
N ASP A 51 26.10 12.56 33.79
CA ASP A 51 25.19 12.85 34.91
C ASP A 51 25.41 14.28 35.44
N GLU A 52 26.67 14.72 35.56
CA GLU A 52 27.03 16.07 35.99
C GLU A 52 26.61 17.15 34.96
N TYR A 53 26.83 16.91 33.66
CA TYR A 53 26.37 17.80 32.60
C TYR A 53 24.85 17.97 32.63
N LEU A 54 24.11 16.87 32.70
CA LEU A 54 22.65 16.88 32.73
C LEU A 54 22.12 17.60 33.97
N ARG A 55 22.76 17.39 35.14
CA ARG A 55 22.40 18.08 36.38
C ARG A 55 22.50 19.60 36.23
N ARG A 56 23.58 20.10 35.62
CA ARG A 56 23.80 21.54 35.38
C ARG A 56 22.79 22.12 34.40
N VAL A 57 22.58 21.44 33.28
CA VAL A 57 21.58 21.84 32.27
C VAL A 57 20.18 21.88 32.90
N TYR A 58 19.80 20.89 33.71
CA TYR A 58 18.51 20.89 34.39
C TYR A 58 18.37 22.02 35.41
N SER A 59 19.41 22.33 36.19
CA SER A 59 19.37 23.47 37.10
C SER A 59 19.21 24.78 36.35
N CYS A 60 19.92 24.98 35.23
CA CYS A 60 19.84 26.22 34.46
C CYS A 60 18.50 26.38 33.73
N ILE A 61 17.87 25.28 33.28
CA ILE A 61 16.52 25.31 32.72
C ILE A 61 15.50 25.69 33.80
N LEU A 62 15.60 25.11 35.01
CA LEU A 62 14.68 25.38 36.11
C LEU A 62 14.80 26.81 36.66
N SER A 63 15.99 27.41 36.61
CA SER A 63 16.24 28.77 37.11
C SER A 63 16.06 29.88 36.06
N ASN A 64 15.63 29.57 34.84
CA ASN A 64 15.54 30.56 33.76
C ASN A 64 14.18 31.29 33.76
N GLU A 65 14.19 32.58 34.08
CA GLU A 65 12.99 33.44 34.17
C GLU A 65 12.31 33.66 32.81
N GLU A 66 13.06 33.69 31.71
CA GLU A 66 12.50 33.85 30.36
C GLU A 66 11.65 32.63 29.98
N LEU A 67 12.08 31.42 30.37
CA LEU A 67 11.32 30.18 30.13
C LEU A 67 10.04 30.12 30.96
N GLU A 68 10.07 30.66 32.17
CA GLU A 68 8.90 30.74 33.05
C GLU A 68 7.87 31.75 32.52
N SER A 69 8.31 32.84 31.87
CA SER A 69 7.44 33.85 31.26
C SER A 69 6.51 33.30 30.17
N PHE A 70 6.86 32.17 29.53
CA PHE A 70 6.03 31.53 28.52
C PHE A 70 4.84 30.75 29.11
N GLY A 71 4.85 30.46 30.41
CA GLY A 71 3.79 29.75 31.10
C GLY A 71 4.26 28.96 32.33
N ASN A 72 3.37 28.87 33.32
CA ASN A 72 3.64 28.18 34.58
C ASN A 72 4.00 26.71 34.35
N GLY A 73 5.15 26.29 34.87
CA GLY A 73 5.59 24.89 34.83
C GLY A 73 6.24 24.41 33.53
N ILE A 74 6.46 25.30 32.54
CA ILE A 74 7.18 24.95 31.29
C ILE A 74 8.62 24.47 31.57
N PRO A 75 9.43 25.13 32.42
CA PRO A 75 10.78 24.65 32.75
C PRO A 75 10.78 23.23 33.31
N ARG A 76 9.83 22.94 34.22
CA ARG A 76 9.67 21.62 34.83
C ARG A 76 9.28 20.57 33.79
N LEU A 77 8.33 20.89 32.91
CA LEU A 77 7.93 19.99 31.83
C LEU A 77 9.11 19.67 30.90
N LEU A 78 9.92 20.66 30.52
CA LEU A 78 11.09 20.45 29.65
C LEU A 78 12.11 19.51 30.30
N VAL A 79 12.37 19.67 31.60
CA VAL A 79 13.26 18.78 32.36
C VAL A 79 12.68 17.37 32.46
N GLU A 80 11.39 17.22 32.77
CA GLU A 80 10.71 15.92 32.83
C GLU A 80 10.72 15.20 31.48
N GLN A 81 10.52 15.93 30.37
CA GLN A 81 10.63 15.38 29.01
C GLN A 81 12.06 14.98 28.66
N ALA A 82 13.07 15.80 29.01
CA ALA A 82 14.46 15.46 28.79
C ALA A 82 14.87 14.20 29.57
N LYS A 83 14.49 14.11 30.86
CA LYS A 83 14.71 12.91 31.69
C LYS A 83 14.03 11.69 31.09
N THR A 84 12.81 11.84 30.60
CA THR A 84 12.06 10.76 29.93
C THR A 84 12.83 10.18 28.74
N VAL A 85 13.33 11.02 27.85
CA VAL A 85 14.09 10.57 26.67
C VAL A 85 15.36 9.82 27.09
N ILE A 86 16.07 10.32 28.09
CA ILE A 86 17.30 9.68 28.58
C ILE A 86 17.00 8.35 29.26
N THR A 87 15.96 8.30 30.09
CA THR A 87 15.49 7.07 30.74
C THR A 87 15.09 6.02 29.70
N MET A 88 14.35 6.40 28.67
CA MET A 88 13.97 5.49 27.57
C MET A 88 15.20 5.01 26.78
N ARG A 89 16.18 5.88 26.53
CA ARG A 89 17.41 5.45 25.85
C ARG A 89 18.21 4.46 26.70
N ARG A 90 18.30 4.72 28.01
CA ARG A 90 18.98 3.83 28.95
C ARG A 90 18.31 2.47 29.05
N SER A 91 16.97 2.40 29.07
CA SER A 91 16.29 1.11 29.03
C SER A 91 16.50 0.37 27.70
N LEU A 92 16.63 1.06 26.56
CA LEU A 92 17.00 0.40 25.30
C LEU A 92 18.41 -0.21 25.38
N ASP A 93 19.36 0.53 25.94
CA ASP A 93 20.75 0.07 26.05
C ASP A 93 20.86 -1.13 27.01
N ASN A 94 20.18 -1.09 28.17
CA ASN A 94 20.12 -2.21 29.12
C ASN A 94 19.51 -3.48 28.51
N VAL A 95 18.39 -3.32 27.79
CA VAL A 95 17.74 -4.43 27.08
C VAL A 95 18.65 -5.01 26.01
N ARG A 96 19.38 -4.15 25.29
CA ARG A 96 20.33 -4.57 24.25
C ARG A 96 21.51 -5.34 24.84
N GLU A 97 22.09 -4.87 25.94
CA GLU A 97 23.13 -5.60 26.66
C GLU A 97 22.61 -6.96 27.14
N THR A 98 21.40 -7.02 27.68
CA THR A 98 20.75 -8.28 28.11
C THR A 98 20.53 -9.23 26.93
N LEU A 99 20.08 -8.73 25.78
CA LEU A 99 19.91 -9.53 24.56
C LEU A 99 21.25 -10.11 24.08
N HIS A 100 22.32 -9.31 24.07
CA HIS A 100 23.65 -9.79 23.70
C HIS A 100 24.13 -10.90 24.64
N ARG A 101 23.97 -10.71 25.96
CA ARG A 101 24.32 -11.72 26.95
C ARG A 101 23.56 -13.03 26.74
N LEU A 102 22.24 -12.96 26.54
CA LEU A 102 21.41 -14.15 26.29
C LEU A 102 21.78 -14.86 24.98
N LEU A 103 22.16 -14.11 23.94
CA LEU A 103 22.63 -14.70 22.69
C LEU A 103 23.95 -15.45 22.88
N ASP A 104 24.90 -14.88 23.63
CA ASP A 104 26.19 -15.50 23.90
C ASP A 104 26.03 -16.77 24.76
N GLU A 105 25.16 -16.72 25.78
CA GLU A 105 24.79 -17.88 26.61
C GLU A 105 24.17 -19.00 25.75
N ARG A 106 23.25 -18.66 24.85
CA ARG A 106 22.61 -19.63 23.94
C ARG A 106 23.58 -20.17 22.91
N GLU A 107 24.49 -19.35 22.40
CA GLU A 107 25.54 -19.82 21.50
C GLU A 107 26.47 -20.82 22.19
N ALA A 108 26.85 -20.55 23.45
CA ALA A 108 27.65 -21.47 24.24
C ALA A 108 26.91 -22.80 24.48
N ALA A 109 25.61 -22.75 24.79
CA ALA A 109 24.77 -23.94 24.96
C ALA A 109 24.69 -24.79 23.68
N ILE A 110 24.48 -24.17 22.51
CA ILE A 110 24.45 -24.88 21.22
C ILE A 110 25.80 -25.55 20.91
N LYS A 111 26.91 -24.89 21.24
CA LYS A 111 28.26 -25.46 21.07
C LYS A 111 28.46 -26.68 21.96
N ALA A 112 27.90 -26.67 23.18
CA ALA A 112 27.96 -27.79 24.11
C ALA A 112 27.05 -28.96 23.70
N GLU A 113 25.79 -28.69 23.35
CA GLU A 113 24.80 -29.70 22.96
C GLU A 113 25.09 -30.33 21.59
N HIS A 114 25.59 -29.54 20.64
CA HIS A 114 25.79 -29.94 19.26
C HIS A 114 27.22 -29.68 18.78
N ALA A 115 28.19 -30.36 19.39
CA ALA A 115 29.61 -30.21 19.10
C ALA A 115 29.99 -30.43 17.61
N LEU A 116 29.36 -31.40 16.93
CA LEU A 116 29.64 -31.68 15.51
C LEU A 116 28.96 -30.69 14.56
N LEU A 117 27.67 -30.39 14.79
CA LEU A 117 26.89 -29.50 13.91
C LEU A 117 27.32 -28.04 14.06
N SER A 118 27.75 -27.61 15.25
CA SER A 118 28.23 -26.26 15.50
C SER A 118 29.50 -25.90 14.71
N GLY A 119 30.24 -26.90 14.21
CA GLY A 119 31.36 -26.72 13.28
C GLY A 119 30.93 -26.28 11.87
N ILE A 120 29.68 -26.55 11.48
CA ILE A 120 29.14 -26.15 10.19
C ILE A 120 28.62 -24.70 10.30
N SER A 121 29.37 -23.76 9.71
CA SER A 121 29.08 -22.32 9.86
C SER A 121 27.70 -21.89 9.33
N GLY A 122 27.17 -22.57 8.31
CA GLY A 122 25.84 -22.29 7.75
C GLY A 122 24.72 -22.71 8.70
N TRP A 123 24.81 -23.92 9.26
CA TRP A 123 23.86 -24.43 10.25
C TRP A 123 23.86 -23.57 11.52
N ARG A 124 25.06 -23.25 12.05
CA ARG A 124 25.19 -22.40 13.25
C ARG A 124 24.57 -21.02 13.05
N ARG A 125 24.84 -20.38 11.90
CA ARG A 125 24.26 -19.06 11.58
C ARG A 125 22.74 -19.10 11.45
N ALA A 126 22.19 -20.11 10.77
CA ALA A 126 20.75 -20.28 10.65
C ALA A 126 20.09 -20.50 12.03
N LYS A 127 20.71 -21.34 12.88
CA LYS A 127 20.19 -21.61 14.22
C LYS A 127 20.27 -20.40 15.16
N LEU A 128 21.38 -19.66 15.13
CA LEU A 128 21.52 -18.42 15.90
C LEU A 128 20.55 -17.33 15.42
N ALA A 129 20.29 -17.24 14.11
CA ALA A 129 19.30 -16.30 13.57
C ALA A 129 17.88 -16.63 14.07
N GLU A 130 17.47 -17.89 14.03
CA GLU A 130 16.18 -18.36 14.57
C GLU A 130 16.05 -18.03 16.08
N ILE A 131 17.11 -18.30 16.85
CA ILE A 131 17.14 -18.00 18.28
C ILE A 131 17.07 -16.50 18.53
N LYS A 132 17.82 -15.70 17.80
CA LYS A 132 17.78 -14.24 17.89
C LYS A 132 16.38 -13.70 17.59
N ASP A 133 15.69 -14.22 16.59
CA ASP A 133 14.33 -13.81 16.25
C ASP A 133 13.31 -14.23 17.32
N SER A 134 13.53 -15.37 17.98
CA SER A 134 12.72 -15.78 19.13
C SER A 134 12.96 -14.88 20.36
N LEU A 135 14.22 -14.59 20.68
CA LEU A 135 14.61 -13.74 21.81
C LEU A 135 14.15 -12.30 21.60
N ASN A 136 14.30 -11.74 20.40
CA ASN A 136 13.80 -10.40 20.10
C ASN A 136 12.30 -10.27 20.38
N ARG A 137 11.49 -11.29 20.04
CA ARG A 137 10.05 -11.28 20.32
C ARG A 137 9.75 -11.28 21.82
N GLU A 138 10.51 -12.03 22.61
CA GLU A 138 10.35 -12.08 24.07
C GLU A 138 10.83 -10.77 24.73
N VAL A 139 11.95 -10.24 24.27
CA VAL A 139 12.65 -9.10 24.87
C VAL A 139 11.99 -7.75 24.51
N CYS A 140 11.31 -7.63 23.37
CA CYS A 140 10.57 -6.40 23.00
C CYS A 140 9.56 -5.92 24.06
N SER A 141 8.94 -6.84 24.80
CA SER A 141 8.03 -6.48 25.90
C SER A 141 8.77 -5.97 27.14
N ARG A 142 10.01 -6.41 27.36
CA ARG A 142 10.82 -6.07 28.55
C ARG A 142 11.31 -4.63 28.52
N PHE A 143 11.46 -4.04 27.34
CA PHE A 143 11.83 -2.62 27.19
C PHE A 143 10.89 -1.67 27.95
N HIS A 144 9.58 -1.87 27.82
CA HIS A 144 8.61 -1.02 28.51
C HIS A 144 8.64 -1.25 30.03
N GLU A 145 8.89 -2.48 30.47
CA GLU A 145 9.03 -2.83 31.90
C GLU A 145 10.24 -2.15 32.53
N GLU A 146 11.39 -2.23 31.86
CA GLU A 146 12.61 -1.54 32.29
C GLU A 146 12.44 -0.02 32.26
N ALA A 147 11.84 0.54 31.21
CA ALA A 147 11.57 1.96 31.11
C ALA A 147 10.64 2.45 32.25
N ILE A 148 9.61 1.68 32.60
CA ILE A 148 8.72 1.99 33.73
C ILE A 148 9.46 1.93 35.06
N SER A 149 10.35 0.94 35.25
CA SER A 149 11.16 0.84 36.47
C SER A 149 12.08 2.05 36.66
N LEU A 150 12.81 2.44 35.61
CA LEU A 150 13.69 3.61 35.65
C LEU A 150 12.90 4.93 35.76
N ALA A 151 11.72 5.01 35.14
CA ALA A 151 10.85 6.19 35.27
C ALA A 151 10.29 6.33 36.69
N ARG A 152 10.07 5.20 37.40
CA ARG A 152 9.70 5.19 38.82
C ARG A 152 10.84 5.71 39.69
N ASP A 153 12.06 5.27 39.44
CA ASP A 153 13.24 5.73 40.18
C ASP A 153 13.46 7.26 40.03
N HIS A 154 13.12 7.82 38.86
CA HIS A 154 13.21 9.25 38.59
C HIS A 154 11.92 10.05 38.89
N ASN A 155 10.89 9.43 39.48
CA ASN A 155 9.59 10.04 39.81
C ASN A 155 8.87 10.71 38.62
N LEU A 156 8.97 10.11 37.41
CA LEU A 156 8.36 10.64 36.19
C LEU A 156 6.93 10.10 35.98
N ASN A 157 5.98 10.61 36.77
CA ASN A 157 4.59 10.10 36.81
C ASN A 157 3.88 10.11 35.44
N GLN A 158 4.04 11.18 34.66
CA GLN A 158 3.41 11.31 33.34
C GLN A 158 3.94 10.23 32.36
N THR A 159 5.25 10.02 32.38
CA THR A 159 5.94 9.04 31.53
C THR A 159 5.58 7.61 31.93
N MET A 160 5.51 7.33 33.23
CA MET A 160 5.01 6.05 33.74
C MET A 160 3.58 5.77 33.26
N TYR A 161 2.70 6.78 33.32
CA TYR A 161 1.32 6.63 32.83
C TYR A 161 1.28 6.26 31.34
N PHE A 162 2.02 6.97 30.48
CA PHE A 162 2.05 6.65 29.06
C PHE A 162 2.67 5.28 28.77
N LEU A 163 3.83 4.98 29.35
CA LEU A 163 4.51 3.69 29.14
C LEU A 163 3.67 2.51 29.64
N SER A 164 2.98 2.65 30.78
CA SER A 164 2.10 1.60 31.31
C SER A 164 0.89 1.35 30.40
N ARG A 165 0.33 2.41 29.81
CA ARG A 165 -0.75 2.31 28.83
C ARG A 165 -0.28 1.65 27.54
N ASP A 166 0.91 2.01 27.05
CA ASP A 166 1.50 1.42 25.86
C ASP A 166 1.82 -0.07 26.09
N GLN A 167 2.37 -0.42 27.26
CA GLN A 167 2.59 -1.81 27.64
C GLN A 167 1.28 -2.61 27.69
N SER A 168 0.24 -2.05 28.31
CA SER A 168 -1.09 -2.68 28.38
C SER A 168 -1.68 -2.88 26.99
N PHE A 169 -1.54 -1.88 26.11
CA PHE A 169 -1.94 -1.99 24.72
C PHE A 169 -1.17 -3.12 24.00
N MET A 170 0.14 -3.18 24.13
CA MET A 170 0.98 -4.19 23.48
C MET A 170 0.70 -5.62 23.98
N LYS A 171 0.37 -5.79 25.26
CA LYS A 171 0.05 -7.10 25.85
C LYS A 171 -1.39 -7.55 25.55
N GLU A 172 -2.37 -6.66 25.70
CA GLU A 172 -3.79 -7.05 25.68
C GLU A 172 -4.47 -6.74 24.35
N ARG A 173 -4.29 -5.53 23.80
CA ARG A 173 -5.04 -5.05 22.63
C ARG A 173 -4.38 -5.41 21.31
N TYR A 174 -3.07 -5.28 21.22
CA TYR A 174 -2.29 -5.58 20.02
C TYR A 174 -2.55 -7.00 19.47
N PRO A 175 -2.49 -8.10 20.25
CA PRO A 175 -2.73 -9.43 19.70
C PRO A 175 -4.18 -9.62 19.23
N VAL A 176 -5.15 -8.97 19.88
CA VAL A 176 -6.57 -9.00 19.46
C VAL A 176 -6.74 -8.27 18.13
N LEU A 177 -6.18 -7.05 18.02
CA LEU A 177 -6.19 -6.26 16.79
C LEU A 177 -5.49 -6.99 15.64
N MET A 178 -4.37 -7.67 15.91
CA MET A 178 -3.68 -8.47 14.90
C MET A 178 -4.55 -9.65 14.42
N LYS A 179 -5.23 -10.36 15.33
CA LYS A 179 -6.18 -11.41 14.94
C LYS A 179 -7.37 -10.87 14.14
N GLU A 180 -7.90 -9.71 14.52
CA GLU A 180 -8.96 -9.03 13.78
C GLU A 180 -8.49 -8.60 12.38
N LEU A 181 -7.29 -8.05 12.27
CA LEU A 181 -6.65 -7.66 11.01
C LEU A 181 -6.37 -8.87 10.11
N GLU A 182 -5.92 -10.00 10.67
CA GLU A 182 -5.73 -11.25 9.93
C GLU A 182 -7.06 -11.82 9.40
N CYS A 183 -8.14 -11.64 10.16
CA CYS A 183 -9.49 -12.00 9.73
C CYS A 183 -10.02 -11.08 8.62
N LEU A 184 -9.60 -9.81 8.61
CA LEU A 184 -9.92 -8.85 7.56
C LEU A 184 -9.08 -9.11 6.31
N ARG A 185 -9.57 -9.96 5.40
CA ARG A 185 -8.97 -10.12 4.06
C ARG A 185 -9.27 -8.88 3.21
N PRO A 186 -8.29 -8.01 2.89
CA PRO A 186 -8.55 -6.86 2.05
C PRO A 186 -8.93 -7.32 0.64
N PRO A 187 -9.93 -6.70 -0.01
CA PRO A 187 -10.28 -7.05 -1.37
C PRO A 187 -9.13 -6.66 -2.31
N CYS A 188 -8.70 -7.58 -3.17
CA CYS A 188 -7.65 -7.32 -4.18
C CYS A 188 -8.01 -6.13 -5.09
N ARG A 189 -9.29 -5.95 -5.42
CA ARG A 189 -9.75 -4.86 -6.28
C ARG A 189 -11.15 -4.38 -5.89
N THR A 190 -11.37 -3.09 -6.05
CA THR A 190 -12.69 -2.45 -5.94
C THR A 190 -13.12 -1.92 -7.31
N PHE A 191 -14.41 -2.12 -7.64
CA PHE A 191 -15.02 -1.66 -8.89
C PHE A 191 -16.06 -0.61 -8.56
N SER A 192 -16.13 0.45 -9.38
CA SER A 192 -17.12 1.52 -9.22
C SER A 192 -18.03 1.57 -10.44
N TRP A 193 -19.33 1.46 -10.20
CA TRP A 193 -20.38 1.52 -11.21
C TRP A 193 -21.13 2.84 -11.06
N ARG A 194 -21.35 3.54 -12.19
CA ARG A 194 -21.94 4.87 -12.22
C ARG A 194 -23.10 4.89 -13.20
N ALA A 195 -24.31 5.15 -12.72
CA ALA A 195 -25.44 5.47 -13.59
C ALA A 195 -25.83 6.93 -13.42
N GLN A 196 -26.13 7.60 -14.53
CA GLN A 196 -26.60 8.98 -14.54
C GLN A 196 -27.96 9.10 -13.85
N ILE A 197 -28.12 10.09 -12.97
CA ILE A 197 -29.42 10.46 -12.43
C ILE A 197 -30.12 11.38 -13.43
N TRP A 198 -31.28 10.96 -13.95
CA TRP A 198 -31.92 11.62 -15.11
C TRP A 198 -32.46 13.02 -14.80
N ARG A 199 -33.02 13.22 -13.60
CA ARG A 199 -33.59 14.51 -13.19
C ARG A 199 -32.57 15.32 -12.41
N PRO A 200 -32.24 16.56 -12.84
CA PRO A 200 -31.32 17.43 -12.11
C PRO A 200 -31.75 17.76 -10.69
N THR A 201 -33.06 17.78 -10.42
CA THR A 201 -33.63 18.01 -9.09
C THR A 201 -33.31 16.91 -8.07
N ARG A 202 -32.91 15.72 -8.54
CA ARG A 202 -32.48 14.59 -7.70
C ARG A 202 -30.96 14.49 -7.58
N TRP A 203 -30.20 15.42 -8.14
CA TRP A 203 -28.77 15.46 -7.91
C TRP A 203 -28.50 15.83 -6.45
N GLU A 204 -27.36 15.42 -5.90
CA GLU A 204 -26.98 15.78 -4.53
C GLU A 204 -25.85 16.80 -4.61
N ILE A 205 -26.02 17.95 -3.95
CA ILE A 205 -24.94 18.93 -3.76
C ILE A 205 -24.43 18.78 -2.34
N LYS A 206 -23.17 18.42 -2.18
CA LYS A 206 -22.53 18.34 -0.88
C LYS A 206 -21.67 19.57 -0.65
N LYS A 207 -21.95 20.29 0.44
CA LYS A 207 -21.11 21.38 0.94
C LYS A 207 -20.15 20.81 1.96
N LYS A 208 -18.86 21.05 1.76
CA LYS A 208 -17.81 20.66 2.68
C LYS A 208 -17.16 21.91 3.28
N ILE A 209 -17.30 22.05 4.59
CA ILE A 209 -16.66 23.09 5.40
C ILE A 209 -15.69 22.37 6.34
N ASN A 210 -14.39 22.58 6.17
CA ASN A 210 -13.35 21.86 6.90
C ASN A 210 -13.51 20.32 6.76
N SER A 211 -14.04 19.66 7.80
CA SER A 211 -14.29 18.22 7.88
C SER A 211 -15.78 17.82 7.90
N HIS A 212 -16.71 18.79 7.96
CA HIS A 212 -18.14 18.52 7.96
C HIS A 212 -18.69 18.55 6.52
N GLU A 213 -19.38 17.47 6.15
CA GLU A 213 -20.09 17.34 4.86
C GLU A 213 -21.61 17.42 5.11
N GLU A 214 -22.26 18.41 4.51
CA GLU A 214 -23.71 18.58 4.56
C GLU A 214 -24.32 18.52 3.16
N ALA A 215 -25.44 17.82 3.01
CA ALA A 215 -26.19 17.79 1.76
C ALA A 215 -27.15 18.98 1.68
N ILE A 216 -27.05 19.76 0.60
CA ILE A 216 -27.86 20.95 0.35
C ILE A 216 -28.87 20.66 -0.76
N PRO A 217 -30.11 21.18 -0.65
CA PRO A 217 -31.11 21.04 -1.72
C PRO A 217 -30.63 21.68 -3.03
N VAL A 218 -30.97 21.03 -4.14
CA VAL A 218 -30.61 21.52 -5.47
C VAL A 218 -31.46 22.71 -5.85
N VAL A 219 -30.80 23.85 -6.04
CA VAL A 219 -31.40 25.05 -6.65
C VAL A 219 -30.84 25.21 -8.06
N VAL A 220 -31.73 25.29 -9.05
CA VAL A 220 -31.36 25.53 -10.45
C VAL A 220 -31.64 27.01 -10.77
N SER A 221 -30.60 27.75 -11.11
CA SER A 221 -30.70 29.12 -11.58
C SER A 221 -30.79 29.15 -13.11
N ASN A 222 -31.64 30.01 -13.65
CA ASN A 222 -31.73 30.25 -15.10
C ASN A 222 -30.64 31.20 -15.61
N VAL A 223 -29.89 31.85 -14.70
CA VAL A 223 -28.87 32.82 -15.06
C VAL A 223 -27.54 32.09 -15.33
N PRO A 224 -26.94 32.25 -16.53
CA PRO A 224 -25.62 31.67 -16.82
C PRO A 224 -24.56 32.26 -15.89
N MET A 225 -23.55 31.44 -15.59
CA MET A 225 -22.48 31.80 -14.64
C MET A 225 -21.81 33.11 -15.04
N SER A 226 -21.91 34.16 -14.22
CA SER A 226 -21.03 35.33 -14.30
C SER A 226 -19.75 35.01 -13.54
N VAL A 227 -18.62 35.04 -14.23
CA VAL A 227 -17.30 34.85 -13.64
C VAL A 227 -17.01 35.97 -12.63
N ALA A 228 -16.31 35.60 -11.56
CA ALA A 228 -15.66 36.44 -10.55
C ALA A 228 -16.56 37.08 -9.46
N THR A 229 -16.66 36.37 -8.32
CA THR A 229 -16.55 37.03 -7.02
C THR A 229 -15.24 36.59 -6.38
N ASN A 230 -14.25 37.49 -6.38
CA ASN A 230 -12.99 37.33 -5.66
C ASN A 230 -13.28 37.47 -4.16
N ILE A 231 -13.51 36.34 -3.50
CA ILE A 231 -13.62 36.26 -2.03
C ILE A 231 -12.34 35.58 -1.53
N PRO A 232 -11.71 36.02 -0.42
CA PRO A 232 -10.46 35.44 0.10
C PRO A 232 -10.59 33.95 0.49
N ALA A 233 -9.48 33.21 0.38
CA ALA A 233 -9.45 31.76 0.24
C ALA A 233 -9.51 30.93 1.54
N THR A 234 -9.45 31.55 2.72
CA THR A 234 -9.17 30.85 3.98
C THR A 234 -10.36 30.15 4.64
N GLU A 235 -11.61 30.44 4.25
CA GLU A 235 -12.83 29.82 4.81
C GLU A 235 -13.87 29.44 3.72
N LYS A 236 -13.42 29.00 2.54
CA LYS A 236 -14.36 28.70 1.45
C LYS A 236 -15.05 27.33 1.63
N PRO A 237 -16.40 27.26 1.68
CA PRO A 237 -17.09 25.99 1.51
C PRO A 237 -16.80 25.43 0.12
N SER A 238 -16.30 24.20 0.06
CA SER A 238 -16.15 23.49 -1.21
C SER A 238 -17.45 22.75 -1.52
N TYR A 239 -18.04 23.04 -2.67
CA TYR A 239 -19.24 22.35 -3.13
C TYR A 239 -18.87 21.27 -4.13
N THR A 240 -19.39 20.07 -3.92
CA THR A 240 -19.24 18.92 -4.82
C THR A 240 -20.61 18.48 -5.31
N LEU A 241 -20.71 18.18 -6.60
CA LEU A 241 -21.95 17.76 -7.24
C LEU A 241 -21.91 16.27 -7.53
N ARG A 242 -22.95 15.55 -7.12
CA ARG A 242 -23.17 14.15 -7.42
C ARG A 242 -24.28 14.00 -8.45
N GLN A 243 -23.88 13.80 -9.70
CA GLN A 243 -24.79 13.55 -10.83
C GLN A 243 -25.04 12.06 -11.10
N TYR A 244 -24.26 11.19 -10.45
CA TYR A 244 -24.29 9.75 -10.66
C TYR A 244 -24.68 9.01 -9.39
N SER A 245 -25.51 7.98 -9.56
CA SER A 245 -25.67 6.93 -8.57
C SER A 245 -24.41 6.06 -8.59
N HIS A 246 -23.71 6.02 -7.45
CA HIS A 246 -22.45 5.30 -7.29
C HIS A 246 -22.68 4.01 -6.51
N TYR A 247 -22.35 2.87 -7.12
CA TYR A 247 -22.27 1.58 -6.44
C TYR A 247 -20.84 1.06 -6.48
N LYS A 248 -20.41 0.44 -5.38
CA LYS A 248 -19.08 -0.17 -5.28
C LYS A 248 -19.22 -1.65 -5.04
N THR A 249 -18.49 -2.45 -5.81
CA THR A 249 -18.32 -3.89 -5.58
C THR A 249 -16.84 -4.20 -5.35
N HIS A 250 -16.58 -5.32 -4.68
CA HIS A 250 -15.23 -5.73 -4.32
C HIS A 250 -15.03 -7.21 -4.61
N THR A 251 -13.79 -7.61 -4.93
CA THR A 251 -13.44 -9.01 -5.26
C THR A 251 -13.62 -9.98 -4.11
N GLY A 252 -13.65 -9.49 -2.86
CA GLY A 252 -13.93 -10.31 -1.68
C GLY A 252 -15.39 -10.73 -1.53
N SER A 253 -16.31 -10.16 -2.32
CA SER A 253 -17.73 -10.52 -2.23
C SER A 253 -18.01 -11.85 -2.92
N TYR A 254 -18.91 -12.66 -2.35
CA TYR A 254 -19.35 -13.88 -2.98
C TYR A 254 -20.02 -13.60 -4.34
N GLY A 255 -19.64 -14.35 -5.37
CA GLY A 255 -20.16 -14.17 -6.73
C GLY A 255 -19.86 -12.80 -7.33
N TRP A 256 -18.76 -12.14 -6.93
CA TRP A 256 -18.43 -10.77 -7.36
C TRP A 256 -18.44 -10.58 -8.88
N ARG A 257 -18.09 -11.60 -9.67
CA ARG A 257 -18.15 -11.55 -11.15
C ARG A 257 -19.57 -11.37 -11.68
N TRP A 258 -20.51 -12.14 -11.14
CA TRP A 258 -21.93 -12.04 -11.51
C TRP A 258 -22.54 -10.73 -11.01
N ARG A 259 -22.16 -10.29 -9.80
CA ARG A 259 -22.54 -8.95 -9.30
C ARG A 259 -22.02 -7.84 -10.20
N ASN A 260 -20.76 -7.92 -10.63
CA ASN A 260 -20.17 -6.97 -11.57
C ASN A 260 -20.91 -6.98 -12.92
N ALA A 261 -21.28 -8.15 -13.44
CA ALA A 261 -22.09 -8.23 -14.66
C ALA A 261 -23.47 -7.57 -14.49
N ALA A 262 -24.14 -7.79 -13.36
CA ALA A 262 -25.43 -7.17 -13.06
C ALA A 262 -25.31 -5.64 -12.91
N PHE A 263 -24.32 -5.14 -12.18
CA PHE A 263 -24.09 -3.69 -12.06
C PHE A 263 -23.61 -3.04 -13.36
N ARG A 264 -22.87 -3.78 -14.21
CA ARG A 264 -22.51 -3.35 -15.56
C ARG A 264 -23.75 -3.22 -16.44
N LEU A 265 -24.62 -4.23 -16.44
CA LEU A 265 -25.89 -4.19 -17.14
C LEU A 265 -26.74 -3.02 -16.68
N TRP A 266 -26.91 -2.86 -15.37
CA TRP A 266 -27.61 -1.71 -14.80
C TRP A 266 -27.00 -0.38 -15.25
N SER A 267 -25.69 -0.20 -15.08
CA SER A 267 -24.99 1.03 -15.45
C SER A 267 -25.15 1.36 -16.94
N TRP A 268 -24.88 0.39 -17.81
CA TRP A 268 -24.96 0.58 -19.26
C TRP A 268 -26.38 0.81 -19.73
N LEU A 269 -27.34 0.06 -19.20
CA LEU A 269 -28.76 0.21 -19.52
C LEU A 269 -29.25 1.63 -19.20
N PHE A 270 -29.06 2.09 -17.96
CA PHE A 270 -29.54 3.41 -17.54
C PHE A 270 -28.80 4.56 -18.22
N ASN A 271 -27.50 4.41 -18.48
CA ASN A 271 -26.71 5.44 -19.16
C ASN A 271 -27.06 5.55 -20.65
N VAL A 272 -27.22 4.42 -21.34
CA VAL A 272 -27.58 4.42 -22.76
C VAL A 272 -29.03 4.83 -22.95
N ALA A 273 -29.95 4.36 -22.11
CA ALA A 273 -31.33 4.85 -22.12
C ALA A 273 -31.39 6.37 -21.88
N TYR A 274 -30.55 6.91 -20.99
CA TYR A 274 -30.44 8.36 -20.79
C TYR A 274 -29.91 9.08 -22.03
N ILE A 275 -28.82 8.60 -22.63
CA ILE A 275 -28.21 9.24 -23.80
C ILE A 275 -29.18 9.19 -24.99
N LEU A 276 -29.69 8.01 -25.33
CA LEU A 276 -30.53 7.81 -26.51
C LEU A 276 -31.96 8.34 -26.33
N GLY A 277 -32.53 8.20 -25.13
CA GLY A 277 -33.93 8.55 -24.85
C GLY A 277 -34.13 9.98 -24.37
N TYR A 278 -33.13 10.58 -23.71
CA TYR A 278 -33.25 11.93 -23.16
C TYR A 278 -32.25 12.92 -23.79
N HIS A 279 -30.96 12.57 -23.86
CA HIS A 279 -29.95 13.51 -24.35
C HIS A 279 -30.10 13.80 -25.85
N ILE A 280 -30.24 12.78 -26.70
CA ILE A 280 -30.41 12.96 -28.15
C ILE A 280 -31.71 13.74 -28.46
N PRO A 281 -32.90 13.37 -27.94
CA PRO A 281 -34.13 14.04 -28.35
C PRO A 281 -34.32 15.45 -27.76
N TRP A 282 -33.63 15.80 -26.68
CA TRP A 282 -33.88 17.06 -25.94
C TRP A 282 -32.67 17.96 -25.70
N LEU A 283 -31.45 17.41 -25.61
CA LEU A 283 -30.24 18.18 -25.26
C LEU A 283 -29.23 18.27 -26.41
N SER A 284 -29.42 17.51 -27.49
CA SER A 284 -28.55 17.49 -28.66
C SER A 284 -28.77 18.71 -29.57
N PRO A 285 -27.74 19.16 -30.33
CA PRO A 285 -27.88 20.15 -31.40
C PRO A 285 -28.80 19.73 -32.55
N VAL A 286 -29.09 18.43 -32.67
CA VAL A 286 -29.96 17.84 -33.70
C VAL A 286 -31.06 17.07 -32.96
N SER A 287 -32.03 17.81 -32.46
CA SER A 287 -33.06 17.33 -31.53
C SER A 287 -34.41 17.96 -31.87
N VAL A 288 -35.51 17.35 -31.40
CA VAL A 288 -36.85 17.95 -31.53
C VAL A 288 -36.89 19.31 -30.84
N ARG A 289 -36.20 19.46 -29.70
CA ARG A 289 -36.09 20.75 -29.01
C ARG A 289 -35.38 21.80 -29.87
N ALA A 290 -34.30 21.44 -30.56
CA ALA A 290 -33.57 22.36 -31.46
C ALA A 290 -34.39 22.79 -32.68
N LEU A 291 -35.39 22.01 -33.07
CA LEU A 291 -36.31 22.35 -34.15
C LEU A 291 -37.33 23.43 -33.73
N PHE A 292 -37.94 23.28 -32.56
CA PHE A 292 -39.05 24.14 -32.13
C PHE A 292 -38.64 25.32 -31.23
N CYS A 293 -37.52 25.24 -30.51
CA CYS A 293 -37.09 26.35 -29.67
C CYS A 293 -36.55 27.52 -30.52
N LYS A 294 -36.99 28.75 -30.18
CA LYS A 294 -36.47 29.97 -30.79
C LYS A 294 -35.07 30.30 -30.27
N GLU A 295 -34.87 30.21 -28.97
CA GLU A 295 -33.63 30.58 -28.29
C GLU A 295 -32.67 29.40 -28.12
N PRO A 296 -31.34 29.64 -28.20
CA PRO A 296 -30.34 28.61 -27.95
C PRO A 296 -30.43 28.13 -26.50
N PHE A 297 -30.34 26.81 -26.30
CA PHE A 297 -30.47 26.19 -24.98
C PHE A 297 -29.16 25.51 -24.55
N PRO A 298 -28.85 25.46 -23.25
CA PRO A 298 -27.68 24.76 -22.73
C PRO A 298 -27.93 23.24 -22.68
N SER A 299 -26.93 22.43 -23.06
CA SER A 299 -27.01 20.97 -22.96
C SER A 299 -26.56 20.43 -21.59
N ALA A 300 -25.75 21.19 -20.84
CA ALA A 300 -25.25 20.79 -19.54
C ALA A 300 -25.44 21.88 -18.47
N LEU A 301 -25.64 21.43 -17.22
CA LEU A 301 -25.66 22.27 -16.03
C LEU A 301 -24.30 22.15 -15.31
N MET A 302 -23.79 23.29 -14.84
CA MET A 302 -22.55 23.38 -14.08
C MET A 302 -22.82 23.86 -12.65
N LEU A 303 -22.03 23.36 -11.71
CA LEU A 303 -22.07 23.81 -10.33
C LEU A 303 -21.33 25.14 -10.19
N ASN A 304 -21.99 26.14 -9.60
CA ASN A 304 -21.32 27.34 -9.15
C ASN A 304 -20.64 27.07 -7.80
N HIS A 305 -19.32 26.91 -7.80
CA HIS A 305 -18.52 26.64 -6.60
C HIS A 305 -18.55 27.77 -5.56
N ALA A 306 -19.00 28.98 -5.90
CA ALA A 306 -19.13 30.07 -4.92
C ALA A 306 -20.47 30.02 -4.18
N LYS A 307 -21.56 29.70 -4.89
CA LYS A 307 -22.94 29.79 -4.35
C LYS A 307 -23.59 28.42 -4.05
N GLY A 308 -23.02 27.32 -4.53
CA GLY A 308 -23.62 25.99 -4.41
C GLY A 308 -24.88 25.79 -5.26
N VAL A 309 -25.08 26.62 -6.28
CA VAL A 309 -26.27 26.62 -7.17
C VAL A 309 -25.90 26.05 -8.53
N LEU A 310 -26.82 25.33 -9.18
CA LEU A 310 -26.64 24.85 -10.55
C LEU A 310 -26.99 25.96 -11.55
N CYS A 311 -26.06 26.29 -12.43
CA CYS A 311 -26.23 27.27 -13.50
C CYS A 311 -26.08 26.60 -14.87
N PRO A 312 -26.77 27.07 -15.92
CA PRO A 312 -26.55 26.59 -17.27
C PRO A 312 -25.12 26.89 -17.72
N ASN A 313 -24.45 25.87 -18.28
CA ASN A 313 -23.10 26.04 -18.80
C ASN A 313 -23.15 26.84 -20.11
N ALA A 314 -22.47 28.01 -20.11
CA ALA A 314 -22.40 28.90 -21.26
C ALA A 314 -21.72 28.25 -22.48
N ASP A 315 -20.74 27.38 -22.24
CA ASP A 315 -19.98 26.70 -23.29
C ASP A 315 -20.77 25.57 -23.96
N SER A 316 -21.79 25.05 -23.28
CA SER A 316 -22.62 23.94 -23.76
C SER A 316 -23.86 24.37 -24.54
N LYS A 317 -23.94 25.65 -24.96
CA LYS A 317 -25.09 26.21 -25.68
C LYS A 317 -25.23 25.58 -27.07
N GLN A 318 -26.38 24.96 -27.30
CA GLN A 318 -26.76 24.35 -28.57
C GLN A 318 -27.55 25.33 -29.44
N LEU A 319 -27.29 25.27 -30.75
CA LEU A 319 -27.94 26.10 -31.74
C LEU A 319 -29.24 25.46 -32.25
N THR A 320 -30.34 26.22 -32.15
CA THR A 320 -31.65 25.92 -32.74
C THR A 320 -31.66 26.20 -34.25
N LEU A 321 -32.66 25.69 -34.98
CA LEU A 321 -32.89 25.99 -36.40
C LEU A 321 -32.88 27.51 -36.65
N TYR A 322 -33.62 28.26 -35.83
CA TYR A 322 -33.69 29.71 -35.93
C TYR A 322 -32.31 30.37 -35.75
N SER A 323 -31.56 29.97 -34.72
CA SER A 323 -30.21 30.50 -34.48
C SER A 323 -29.21 30.12 -35.58
N ARG A 324 -29.37 28.94 -36.21
CA ARG A 324 -28.57 28.48 -37.36
C ARG A 324 -28.84 29.32 -38.59
N ILE A 325 -30.11 29.64 -38.88
CA ILE A 325 -30.50 30.54 -39.97
C ILE A 325 -29.90 31.93 -39.72
N ILE A 326 -30.03 32.49 -38.51
CA ILE A 326 -29.41 33.79 -38.19
C ILE A 326 -27.89 33.74 -38.38
N LYS A 327 -27.23 32.66 -37.92
CA LYS A 327 -25.78 32.48 -38.08
C LYS A 327 -25.38 32.40 -39.56
N LEU A 328 -26.18 31.72 -40.38
CA LEU A 328 -26.01 31.65 -41.83
C LEU A 328 -26.10 33.05 -42.46
N TRP A 329 -27.15 33.81 -42.17
CA TRP A 329 -27.30 35.18 -42.69
C TRP A 329 -26.20 36.13 -42.20
N LYS A 330 -25.72 35.96 -40.97
CA LYS A 330 -24.54 36.67 -40.46
C LYS A 330 -23.25 36.26 -41.19
N SER A 331 -23.08 35.00 -41.59
CA SER A 331 -21.94 34.61 -42.44
C SER A 331 -22.05 35.19 -43.85
N VAL A 332 -23.24 35.19 -44.44
CA VAL A 332 -23.48 35.76 -45.78
C VAL A 332 -23.16 37.26 -45.80
N ARG A 333 -23.58 38.01 -44.78
CA ARG A 333 -23.23 39.45 -44.64
C ARG A 333 -21.72 39.65 -44.51
N ARG A 334 -21.04 38.85 -43.68
CA ARG A 334 -19.57 38.90 -43.54
C ARG A 334 -18.82 38.58 -44.83
N VAL A 335 -19.31 37.62 -45.61
CA VAL A 335 -18.75 37.29 -46.94
C VAL A 335 -18.89 38.50 -47.88
N ARG A 336 -20.01 39.21 -47.82
CA ARG A 336 -20.19 40.44 -48.60
C ARG A 336 -19.28 41.58 -48.13
N GLU A 337 -19.20 41.82 -46.83
CA GLU A 337 -18.31 42.85 -46.27
C GLU A 337 -16.85 42.61 -46.67
N ARG A 338 -16.39 41.35 -46.67
CA ARG A 338 -15.06 40.98 -47.15
C ARG A 338 -14.86 41.25 -48.64
N TYR A 339 -15.88 40.97 -49.46
CA TYR A 339 -15.85 41.24 -50.89
C TYR A 339 -15.81 42.75 -51.19
N GLU A 340 -16.53 43.57 -50.42
CA GLU A 340 -16.49 45.03 -50.57
C GLU A 340 -15.17 45.63 -50.07
N ALA A 341 -14.56 45.04 -49.04
CA ALA A 341 -13.27 45.49 -48.53
C ALA A 341 -12.10 45.20 -49.50
N HIS A 342 -12.21 44.12 -50.28
CA HIS A 342 -11.19 43.72 -51.27
C HIS A 342 -11.86 43.28 -52.58
N PRO A 343 -12.33 44.22 -53.42
CA PRO A 343 -12.93 43.88 -54.70
C PRO A 343 -11.86 43.28 -55.62
N PRO A 344 -12.09 42.11 -56.23
CA PRO A 344 -11.13 41.51 -57.14
C PRO A 344 -11.04 42.32 -58.44
N ASN A 345 -9.82 42.47 -58.99
CA ASN A 345 -9.57 43.03 -60.32
C ASN A 345 -10.01 42.03 -61.40
N ASN A 346 -11.32 41.88 -61.57
CA ASN A 346 -11.90 40.96 -62.55
C ASN A 346 -12.14 41.65 -63.90
N PHE A 347 -12.10 40.84 -64.97
CA PHE A 347 -12.32 41.24 -66.36
C PHE A 347 -13.73 41.82 -66.63
N LEU A 348 -14.72 41.42 -65.83
CA LEU A 348 -16.06 41.98 -65.83
C LEU A 348 -16.07 43.21 -64.90
N GLY A 349 -16.44 44.37 -65.42
CA GLY A 349 -16.42 45.64 -64.69
C GLY A 349 -17.03 45.58 -63.28
N PRO A 350 -16.63 46.51 -62.38
CA PRO A 350 -16.87 46.43 -60.94
C PRO A 350 -18.36 46.28 -60.57
N ASP A 351 -19.26 46.89 -61.33
CA ASP A 351 -20.70 46.87 -61.02
C ASP A 351 -21.39 45.55 -61.39
N VAL A 352 -20.98 44.92 -62.49
CA VAL A 352 -21.47 43.60 -62.90
C VAL A 352 -20.98 42.53 -61.92
N SER A 353 -19.69 42.60 -61.55
CA SER A 353 -19.10 41.69 -60.56
C SER A 353 -19.78 41.83 -59.19
N ARG A 354 -20.10 43.07 -58.76
CA ARG A 354 -20.85 43.35 -57.52
C ARG A 354 -22.26 42.76 -57.54
N PHE A 355 -22.98 42.89 -58.65
CA PHE A 355 -24.34 42.34 -58.80
C PHE A 355 -24.33 40.81 -58.77
N LEU A 356 -23.45 40.16 -59.54
CA LEU A 356 -23.30 38.71 -59.54
C LEU A 356 -22.96 38.16 -58.16
N HIS A 357 -22.05 38.82 -57.44
CA HIS A 357 -21.72 38.42 -56.07
C HIS A 357 -22.91 38.64 -55.10
N LYS A 358 -23.78 39.62 -55.33
CA LYS A 358 -25.00 39.83 -54.53
C LYS A 358 -26.00 38.69 -54.74
N VAL A 359 -26.21 38.28 -55.99
CA VAL A 359 -27.07 37.15 -56.36
C VAL A 359 -26.51 35.84 -55.81
N TRP A 360 -25.20 35.61 -55.93
CA TRP A 360 -24.52 34.45 -55.39
C TRP A 360 -24.63 34.36 -53.85
N ALA A 361 -24.28 35.45 -53.15
CA ALA A 361 -24.24 35.45 -51.69
C ALA A 361 -25.64 35.39 -51.06
N PHE A 362 -26.59 36.22 -51.49
CA PHE A 362 -27.92 36.25 -50.88
C PHE A 362 -28.88 35.22 -51.49
N GLY A 363 -28.83 35.00 -52.81
CA GLY A 363 -29.70 34.05 -53.48
C GLY A 363 -29.26 32.61 -53.25
N ILE A 364 -28.05 32.26 -53.71
CA ILE A 364 -27.59 30.86 -53.72
C ILE A 364 -27.14 30.43 -52.32
N ILE A 365 -26.24 31.16 -51.67
CA ILE A 365 -25.74 30.77 -50.33
C ILE A 365 -26.78 31.03 -49.25
N GLY A 366 -27.36 32.24 -49.20
CA GLY A 366 -28.34 32.62 -48.18
C GLY A 366 -29.69 31.92 -48.36
N GLY A 367 -30.34 32.14 -49.51
CA GLY A 367 -31.62 31.54 -49.85
C GLY A 367 -31.55 30.02 -49.97
N GLY A 368 -30.64 29.51 -50.80
CA GLY A 368 -30.43 28.07 -50.97
C GLY A 368 -30.04 27.36 -49.67
N GLY A 369 -29.12 27.94 -48.89
CA GLY A 369 -28.74 27.38 -47.58
C GLY A 369 -29.87 27.41 -46.55
N SER A 370 -30.70 28.46 -46.53
CA SER A 370 -31.87 28.52 -45.65
C SER A 370 -32.93 27.50 -46.06
N PHE A 371 -33.19 27.34 -47.37
CA PHE A 371 -34.11 26.34 -47.90
C PHE A 371 -33.66 24.91 -47.55
N LEU A 372 -32.37 24.61 -47.77
CA LEU A 372 -31.80 23.31 -47.43
C LEU A 372 -31.89 23.02 -45.92
N LEU A 373 -31.59 24.00 -45.08
CA LEU A 373 -31.73 23.87 -43.62
C LEU A 373 -33.19 23.63 -43.23
N CYS A 374 -34.15 24.38 -43.77
CA CYS A 374 -35.57 24.19 -43.46
C CYS A 374 -36.13 22.86 -43.96
N LEU A 375 -35.56 22.26 -45.01
CA LEU A 375 -36.03 20.99 -45.57
C LEU A 375 -35.35 19.79 -44.90
N ILE A 376 -34.02 19.79 -44.81
CA ILE A 376 -33.24 18.62 -44.33
C ILE A 376 -33.18 18.57 -42.81
N PHE A 377 -32.98 19.70 -42.13
CA PHE A 377 -32.76 19.71 -40.68
C PHE A 377 -33.94 19.13 -39.87
N PRO A 378 -35.21 19.44 -40.18
CA PRO A 378 -36.34 18.83 -39.46
C PRO A 378 -36.40 17.32 -39.66
N ILE A 379 -36.14 16.83 -40.88
CA ILE A 379 -36.13 15.40 -41.20
C ILE A 379 -35.06 14.69 -40.34
N ILE A 380 -33.83 15.21 -40.31
CA ILE A 380 -32.75 14.63 -39.49
C ILE A 380 -33.10 14.68 -38.00
N CYS A 381 -33.63 15.80 -37.50
CA CYS A 381 -34.01 15.93 -36.09
C CYS A 381 -35.09 14.92 -35.68
N LEU A 382 -36.11 14.73 -36.52
CA LEU A 382 -37.18 13.76 -36.29
C LEU A 382 -36.67 12.32 -36.35
N LEU A 383 -35.88 11.97 -37.39
CA LEU A 383 -35.33 10.62 -37.54
C LEU A 383 -34.40 10.25 -36.39
N LEU A 384 -33.47 11.14 -36.00
CA LEU A 384 -32.53 10.85 -34.91
C LEU A 384 -33.23 10.80 -33.54
N SER A 385 -34.22 11.66 -33.31
CA SER A 385 -34.95 11.67 -32.04
C SER A 385 -35.88 10.47 -31.92
N ALA A 386 -36.59 10.11 -33.00
CA ALA A 386 -37.44 8.91 -33.05
C ALA A 386 -36.59 7.64 -32.93
N GLY A 387 -35.50 7.54 -33.71
CA GLY A 387 -34.56 6.42 -33.64
C GLY A 387 -33.92 6.29 -32.26
N GLY A 388 -33.48 7.39 -31.66
CA GLY A 388 -32.95 7.42 -30.29
C GLY A 388 -33.97 6.93 -29.27
N PHE A 389 -35.21 7.37 -29.36
CA PHE A 389 -36.29 6.92 -28.47
C PHE A 389 -36.58 5.43 -28.62
N ILE A 390 -36.70 4.92 -29.87
CA ILE A 390 -36.90 3.50 -30.15
C ILE A 390 -35.75 2.66 -29.56
N LEU A 391 -34.50 3.09 -29.78
CA LEU A 391 -33.32 2.40 -29.25
C LEU A 391 -33.25 2.45 -27.72
N ALA A 392 -33.72 3.54 -27.11
CA ALA A 392 -33.79 3.67 -25.65
C ALA A 392 -34.86 2.74 -25.05
N VAL A 393 -36.06 2.66 -25.65
CA VAL A 393 -37.14 1.77 -25.19
C VAL A 393 -36.74 0.31 -25.37
N THR A 394 -36.08 -0.02 -26.48
CA THR A 394 -35.59 -1.38 -26.76
C THR A 394 -34.28 -1.72 -26.04
N SER A 395 -33.68 -0.78 -25.31
CA SER A 395 -32.40 -0.98 -24.60
C SER A 395 -32.33 -2.20 -23.69
N PRO A 396 -33.37 -2.60 -22.93
CA PRO A 396 -33.28 -3.83 -22.11
C PRO A 396 -33.03 -5.10 -22.93
N PHE A 397 -33.57 -5.16 -24.16
CA PHE A 397 -33.51 -6.34 -25.01
C PHE A 397 -32.12 -6.56 -25.61
N TRP A 398 -31.46 -5.49 -26.05
CA TRP A 398 -30.13 -5.61 -26.67
C TRP A 398 -28.97 -5.37 -25.71
N MET A 399 -29.19 -4.70 -24.56
CA MET A 399 -28.15 -4.54 -23.54
C MET A 399 -27.79 -5.82 -22.82
N THR A 400 -28.79 -6.65 -22.53
CA THR A 400 -28.58 -7.95 -21.89
C THR A 400 -27.62 -8.84 -22.70
N PRO A 401 -27.87 -9.11 -24.01
CA PRO A 401 -26.93 -9.86 -24.83
C PRO A 401 -25.60 -9.14 -25.02
N ALA A 402 -25.56 -7.80 -25.11
CA ALA A 402 -24.30 -7.06 -25.20
C ALA A 402 -23.39 -7.27 -23.98
N VAL A 403 -23.96 -7.25 -22.77
CA VAL A 403 -23.20 -7.51 -21.53
C VAL A 403 -22.80 -8.98 -21.42
N LEU A 404 -23.64 -9.91 -21.88
CA LEU A 404 -23.30 -11.33 -21.93
C LEU A 404 -22.15 -11.60 -22.91
N ILE A 405 -22.21 -11.03 -24.12
CA ILE A 405 -21.11 -11.10 -25.10
C ILE A 405 -19.84 -10.52 -24.50
N TYR A 406 -19.91 -9.33 -23.89
CA TYR A 406 -18.77 -8.75 -23.19
C TYR A 406 -18.22 -9.69 -22.10
N HIS A 407 -19.09 -10.28 -21.27
CA HIS A 407 -18.68 -11.21 -20.23
C HIS A 407 -18.01 -12.47 -20.81
N LEU A 408 -18.54 -13.03 -21.90
CA LEU A 408 -17.94 -14.13 -22.63
C LEU A 408 -16.57 -13.75 -23.20
N THR A 409 -16.43 -12.54 -23.76
CA THR A 409 -15.14 -12.02 -24.22
C THR A 409 -14.13 -11.91 -23.07
N MET A 410 -14.56 -11.49 -21.88
CA MET A 410 -13.70 -11.44 -20.68
C MET A 410 -13.24 -12.83 -20.24
N VAL A 411 -14.12 -13.82 -20.32
CA VAL A 411 -13.81 -15.22 -19.95
C VAL A 411 -12.89 -15.89 -20.98
N LEU A 412 -13.08 -15.60 -22.27
CA LEU A 412 -12.34 -16.30 -23.33
C LEU A 412 -11.01 -15.62 -23.67
N PHE A 413 -11.01 -14.29 -23.86
CA PHE A 413 -9.89 -13.58 -24.47
C PHE A 413 -9.11 -12.71 -23.50
N PHE A 414 -9.78 -11.82 -22.75
CA PHE A 414 -9.10 -10.82 -21.95
C PHE A 414 -9.87 -10.38 -20.71
N ASP A 415 -9.39 -10.74 -19.51
CA ASP A 415 -10.05 -10.41 -18.23
C ASP A 415 -9.70 -9.00 -17.73
N ILE A 416 -10.47 -8.00 -18.18
CA ILE A 416 -10.38 -6.61 -17.68
C ILE A 416 -10.72 -6.54 -16.18
N ASP A 417 -11.56 -7.45 -15.69
CA ASP A 417 -12.00 -7.52 -14.30
C ASP A 417 -11.04 -8.34 -13.42
N SER A 418 -9.82 -8.64 -13.89
CA SER A 418 -8.84 -9.41 -13.13
C SER A 418 -8.57 -8.77 -11.75
N PRO A 419 -8.49 -9.58 -10.67
CA PRO A 419 -8.14 -9.11 -9.32
C PRO A 419 -6.74 -8.51 -9.21
N HIS A 420 -5.81 -8.88 -10.10
CA HIS A 420 -4.41 -8.44 -10.09
C HIS A 420 -4.07 -7.70 -11.40
N PRO A 421 -4.37 -6.39 -11.50
CA PRO A 421 -4.18 -5.64 -12.73
C PRO A 421 -2.71 -5.47 -13.14
N ALA A 422 -1.76 -5.62 -12.21
CA ALA A 422 -0.32 -5.48 -12.47
C ALA A 422 0.27 -6.64 -13.29
N HIS A 423 -0.36 -7.81 -13.30
CA HIS A 423 0.14 -8.98 -14.02
C HIS A 423 -0.62 -9.19 -15.33
N LEU A 424 -0.11 -8.60 -16.41
CA LEU A 424 -0.73 -8.69 -17.75
C LEU A 424 -0.92 -10.15 -18.21
N ASN A 425 0.03 -11.02 -17.86
CA ASN A 425 -0.01 -12.46 -18.19
C ASN A 425 -1.21 -13.20 -17.56
N TRP A 426 -1.85 -12.62 -16.54
CA TRP A 426 -3.01 -13.20 -15.87
C TRP A 426 -4.34 -12.71 -16.47
N GLN A 427 -4.29 -11.75 -17.39
CA GLN A 427 -5.45 -11.19 -18.06
C GLN A 427 -5.71 -11.87 -19.41
N ILE A 428 -4.67 -12.37 -20.06
CA ILE A 428 -4.75 -12.95 -21.40
C ILE A 428 -5.21 -14.42 -21.34
N LEU A 429 -6.22 -14.77 -22.14
CA LEU A 429 -6.76 -16.12 -22.32
C LEU A 429 -7.00 -16.89 -21.00
N PRO A 430 -7.80 -16.33 -20.06
CA PRO A 430 -7.91 -16.87 -18.71
C PRO A 430 -8.57 -18.25 -18.70
N PHE A 431 -9.56 -18.51 -19.56
CA PHE A 431 -10.16 -19.84 -19.70
C PHE A 431 -9.16 -20.89 -20.19
N PHE A 432 -8.38 -20.58 -21.23
CA PHE A 432 -7.36 -21.49 -21.74
C PHE A 432 -6.33 -21.82 -20.65
N ARG A 433 -5.87 -20.81 -19.92
CA ARG A 433 -4.92 -21.00 -18.82
C ARG A 433 -5.50 -21.84 -17.69
N ALA A 434 -6.76 -21.59 -17.29
CA ALA A 434 -7.41 -22.35 -16.23
C ALA A 434 -7.54 -23.84 -16.61
N VAL A 435 -8.00 -24.12 -17.83
CA VAL A 435 -8.25 -25.49 -18.29
C VAL A 435 -6.94 -26.23 -18.62
N PHE A 436 -6.09 -25.65 -19.47
CA PHE A 436 -4.90 -26.34 -19.99
C PHE A 436 -3.71 -26.27 -19.02
N LEU A 437 -3.38 -25.08 -18.50
CA LEU A 437 -2.20 -24.95 -17.64
C LEU A 437 -2.48 -25.47 -16.24
N HIS A 438 -3.56 -24.99 -15.61
CA HIS A 438 -3.86 -25.35 -14.22
C HIS A 438 -4.57 -26.70 -14.10
N GLY A 439 -5.57 -26.98 -14.94
CA GLY A 439 -6.27 -28.27 -14.93
C GLY A 439 -5.40 -29.41 -15.45
N LEU A 440 -5.01 -29.36 -16.73
CA LEU A 440 -4.33 -30.48 -17.39
C LEU A 440 -2.86 -30.62 -16.95
N PHE A 441 -2.05 -29.57 -17.11
CA PHE A 441 -0.61 -29.66 -16.83
C PHE A 441 -0.29 -29.73 -15.33
N LEU A 442 -0.74 -28.75 -14.54
CA LEU A 442 -0.43 -28.70 -13.11
C LEU A 442 -1.30 -29.62 -12.27
N GLY A 443 -2.55 -29.89 -12.66
CA GLY A 443 -3.39 -30.85 -11.96
C GLY A 443 -2.98 -32.28 -12.28
N ILE A 444 -3.24 -32.72 -13.52
CA ILE A 444 -3.05 -34.12 -13.92
C ILE A 444 -1.57 -34.42 -14.19
N GLY A 445 -0.90 -33.58 -14.98
CA GLY A 445 0.49 -33.79 -15.38
C GLY A 445 1.45 -33.85 -14.19
N GLN A 446 1.33 -32.91 -13.24
CA GLN A 446 2.14 -32.92 -12.02
C GLN A 446 1.89 -34.19 -11.19
N GLY A 447 0.64 -34.65 -11.08
CA GLY A 447 0.30 -35.90 -10.40
C GLY A 447 0.96 -37.12 -11.05
N LEU A 448 0.92 -37.21 -12.37
CA LEU A 448 1.57 -38.30 -13.12
C LEU A 448 3.10 -38.28 -12.96
N VAL A 449 3.72 -37.10 -13.05
CA VAL A 449 5.17 -36.95 -12.86
C VAL A 449 5.57 -37.33 -11.42
N ALA A 450 4.79 -36.92 -10.43
CA ALA A 450 5.02 -37.30 -9.03
C ALA A 450 4.92 -38.81 -8.82
N LEU A 451 3.94 -39.48 -9.44
CA LEU A 451 3.81 -40.95 -9.40
C LEU A 451 4.99 -41.65 -10.07
N LEU A 452 5.45 -41.15 -11.22
CA LEU A 452 6.64 -41.70 -11.90
C LEU A 452 7.89 -41.55 -11.03
N LEU A 453 8.12 -40.36 -10.45
CA LEU A 453 9.24 -40.12 -9.52
C LEU A 453 9.15 -41.02 -8.28
N ALA A 454 7.96 -41.21 -7.72
CA ALA A 454 7.74 -42.13 -6.60
C ALA A 454 8.08 -43.57 -6.99
N PHE A 455 7.69 -44.02 -8.19
CA PHE A 455 8.04 -45.34 -8.69
C PHE A 455 9.56 -45.52 -8.82
N PHE A 456 10.26 -44.59 -9.49
CA PHE A 456 11.71 -44.68 -9.65
C PHE A 456 12.47 -44.64 -8.32
N THR A 457 12.01 -43.85 -7.35
CA THR A 457 12.62 -43.80 -6.01
C THR A 457 12.44 -45.09 -5.24
N ILE A 458 11.29 -45.77 -5.35
CA ILE A 458 11.06 -47.10 -4.76
C ILE A 458 12.01 -48.13 -5.40
N VAL A 459 12.10 -48.15 -6.74
CA VAL A 459 12.98 -49.08 -7.46
C VAL A 459 14.45 -48.86 -7.09
N ALA A 460 14.91 -47.60 -7.07
CA ALA A 460 16.29 -47.27 -6.68
C ALA A 460 16.58 -47.64 -5.22
N SER A 461 15.64 -47.40 -4.30
CA SER A 461 15.77 -47.79 -2.89
C SER A 461 15.85 -49.31 -2.74
N GLY A 462 15.06 -50.06 -3.51
CA GLY A 462 15.13 -51.52 -3.57
C GLY A 462 16.50 -52.02 -4.04
N PHE A 463 17.09 -51.38 -5.06
CA PHE A 463 18.42 -51.73 -5.54
C PHE A 463 19.52 -51.44 -4.50
N ILE A 464 19.46 -50.29 -3.84
CA ILE A 464 20.41 -49.93 -2.76
C ILE A 464 20.28 -50.92 -1.60
N PHE A 465 19.06 -51.29 -1.21
CA PHE A 465 18.81 -52.26 -0.16
C PHE A 465 19.36 -53.65 -0.52
N ALA A 466 19.14 -54.12 -1.75
CA ALA A 466 19.69 -55.38 -2.24
C ALA A 466 21.23 -55.36 -2.24
N ALA A 467 21.85 -54.28 -2.73
CA ALA A 467 23.30 -54.12 -2.73
C ALA A 467 23.88 -54.09 -1.30
N ALA A 468 23.20 -53.42 -0.37
CA ALA A 468 23.57 -53.43 1.04
C ALA A 468 23.44 -54.82 1.67
N GLY A 469 22.37 -55.55 1.36
CA GLY A 469 22.16 -56.93 1.79
C GLY A 469 23.24 -57.88 1.28
N ILE A 470 23.61 -57.80 0.00
CA ILE A 470 24.71 -58.58 -0.58
C ILE A 470 26.04 -58.22 0.09
N ARG A 471 26.34 -56.93 0.25
CA ARG A 471 27.59 -56.49 0.89
C ARG A 471 27.69 -56.98 2.34
N TYR A 472 26.58 -56.89 3.08
CA TYR A 472 26.52 -57.41 4.45
C TYR A 472 26.69 -58.93 4.47
N GLY A 473 26.02 -59.66 3.58
CA GLY A 473 26.15 -61.11 3.43
C GLY A 473 27.58 -61.53 3.09
N CYS A 474 28.23 -60.88 2.13
CA CYS A 474 29.63 -61.13 1.78
C CYS A 474 30.57 -60.85 2.96
N ARG A 475 30.32 -59.78 3.72
CA ARG A 475 31.10 -59.49 4.94
C ARG A 475 30.89 -60.56 6.00
N LEU A 476 29.65 -60.98 6.25
CA LEU A 476 29.34 -62.04 7.22
C LEU A 476 29.99 -63.36 6.80
N ALA A 477 29.93 -63.71 5.52
CA ALA A 477 30.57 -64.88 4.95
C ALA A 477 32.10 -64.81 5.07
N TRP A 478 32.69 -63.64 4.80
CA TRP A 478 34.12 -63.40 4.97
C TRP A 478 34.56 -63.52 6.43
N ASP A 479 33.83 -62.89 7.35
CA ASP A 479 34.10 -62.95 8.80
C ASP A 479 33.93 -64.39 9.31
N TRP A 480 32.91 -65.12 8.86
CA TRP A 480 32.72 -66.53 9.18
C TRP A 480 33.85 -67.41 8.62
N LEU A 481 34.23 -67.21 7.36
CA LEU A 481 35.28 -67.96 6.69
C LEU A 481 36.62 -67.72 7.40
N THR A 482 37.02 -66.46 7.58
CA THR A 482 38.27 -66.08 8.27
C THR A 482 38.28 -66.58 9.71
N PHE A 483 37.14 -66.52 10.42
CA PHE A 483 37.02 -67.06 11.76
C PHE A 483 37.27 -68.57 11.79
N HIS A 484 36.56 -69.36 10.97
CA HIS A 484 36.63 -70.82 11.03
C HIS A 484 37.88 -71.42 10.39
N THR A 485 38.44 -70.77 9.38
CA THR A 485 39.60 -71.29 8.64
C THR A 485 40.93 -70.85 9.21
N TRP A 486 41.07 -69.58 9.61
CA TRP A 486 42.36 -69.02 10.07
C TRP A 486 42.38 -68.79 11.57
N ILE A 487 41.43 -68.01 12.10
CA ILE A 487 41.46 -67.52 13.49
C ILE A 487 41.27 -68.69 14.47
N ARG A 488 40.22 -69.51 14.32
CA ARG A 488 39.89 -70.62 15.22
C ARG A 488 40.98 -71.69 15.30
N ARG A 489 41.74 -71.89 14.21
CA ARG A 489 42.82 -72.89 14.15
C ARG A 489 44.18 -72.35 14.63
N ARG A 490 44.38 -71.03 14.64
CA ARG A 490 45.69 -70.40 14.93
C ARG A 490 45.75 -69.58 16.21
N ILE A 491 44.61 -69.22 16.80
CA ILE A 491 44.56 -68.43 18.03
C ILE A 491 44.42 -69.36 19.24
N GLY A 492 45.52 -69.50 19.97
CA GLY A 492 45.49 -69.95 21.37
C GLY A 492 45.06 -68.79 22.27
N VAL A 493 44.42 -69.10 23.39
CA VAL A 493 44.04 -68.09 24.39
C VAL A 493 45.33 -67.49 24.98
N PRO A 494 45.60 -66.18 24.80
CA PRO A 494 46.81 -65.58 25.36
C PRO A 494 46.69 -65.50 26.89
N GLU A 495 47.79 -65.76 27.57
CA GLU A 495 47.91 -65.65 29.03
C GLU A 495 48.01 -64.19 29.49
N THR A 496 48.49 -63.27 28.63
CA THR A 496 48.67 -61.85 28.95
C THR A 496 48.24 -60.93 27.80
N ASP A 497 47.80 -59.71 28.13
CA ASP A 497 47.40 -58.71 27.16
C ASP A 497 48.62 -58.18 26.39
N SER A 498 48.54 -58.16 25.06
CA SER A 498 49.56 -57.62 24.17
C SER A 498 49.03 -56.45 23.35
N PHE A 499 49.92 -55.69 22.72
CA PHE A 499 49.54 -54.60 21.82
C PHE A 499 48.68 -55.07 20.62
N MET A 500 48.82 -56.32 20.18
CA MET A 500 48.06 -56.88 19.05
C MET A 500 46.77 -57.61 19.47
N LEU A 501 46.68 -58.11 20.71
CA LEU A 501 45.52 -58.84 21.24
C LEU A 501 45.30 -58.46 22.71
N LYS A 502 44.16 -57.82 22.99
CA LYS A 502 43.74 -57.36 24.32
C LYS A 502 42.48 -58.14 24.72
N ARG A 503 42.43 -58.79 25.88
CA ARG A 503 41.21 -59.44 26.38
C ARG A 503 40.15 -58.38 26.64
N ILE A 504 39.05 -58.48 25.91
CA ILE A 504 37.90 -57.61 26.13
C ILE A 504 37.12 -58.20 27.32
N CYS A 505 37.39 -57.70 28.52
CA CYS A 505 36.52 -57.95 29.67
C CYS A 505 35.22 -57.15 29.53
N GLY A 506 34.15 -57.65 30.14
CA GLY A 506 32.79 -57.09 30.05
C GLY A 506 32.67 -55.60 30.44
N PRO A 507 31.53 -54.97 30.12
CA PRO A 507 31.34 -53.54 30.29
C PRO A 507 31.48 -53.15 31.77
N GLY A 508 32.52 -52.36 32.09
CA GLY A 508 32.79 -51.89 33.45
C GLY A 508 34.27 -51.80 33.86
N MET A 509 35.20 -52.45 33.14
CA MET A 509 36.64 -52.43 33.49
C MET A 509 37.52 -51.56 32.56
N ARG A 510 36.93 -50.69 31.72
CA ARG A 510 37.66 -49.72 30.89
C ARG A 510 37.77 -48.37 31.63
N SER A 511 38.67 -48.25 32.61
CA SER A 511 38.94 -46.95 33.25
C SER A 511 40.07 -46.15 32.58
N GLN A 512 40.83 -46.72 31.63
CA GLN A 512 42.02 -46.06 31.06
C GLN A 512 41.92 -45.62 29.59
N ASP A 513 40.95 -46.10 28.80
CA ASP A 513 40.87 -45.82 27.35
C ASP A 513 39.78 -44.77 26.97
N PHE A 514 39.18 -44.08 27.95
CA PHE A 514 38.35 -42.91 27.66
C PHE A 514 39.26 -41.68 27.51
N VAL A 515 39.44 -41.21 26.28
CA VAL A 515 39.98 -39.86 26.03
C VAL A 515 38.89 -38.86 26.43
N TYR A 516 38.86 -38.50 27.72
CA TYR A 516 38.13 -37.34 28.17
C TYR A 516 38.87 -36.11 27.67
N ARG A 517 38.20 -35.30 26.84
CA ARG A 517 38.66 -33.96 26.53
C ARG A 517 38.37 -33.11 27.76
N ILE A 518 39.32 -33.06 28.70
CA ILE A 518 39.20 -32.24 29.90
C ILE A 518 39.23 -30.79 29.46
N ASN A 519 38.16 -30.04 29.74
CA ASN A 519 38.17 -28.60 29.53
C ASN A 519 39.17 -27.98 30.51
N PRO A 520 39.98 -26.99 30.10
CA PRO A 520 41.04 -26.41 30.94
C PRO A 520 40.56 -25.86 32.28
N ASN A 521 39.26 -25.57 32.44
CA ASN A 521 38.65 -25.10 33.68
C ASN A 521 38.51 -26.20 34.77
N GLN A 522 38.78 -27.46 34.45
CA GLN A 522 38.72 -28.58 35.40
C GLN A 522 40.09 -28.99 35.96
N VAL A 523 41.17 -28.32 35.54
CA VAL A 523 42.52 -28.54 36.07
C VAL A 523 42.88 -27.35 36.96
N SER A 524 42.36 -27.37 38.18
CA SER A 524 42.93 -26.59 39.29
C SER A 524 43.16 -27.55 40.44
N LEU A 525 44.42 -27.98 40.58
CA LEU A 525 45.02 -28.54 41.78
C LEU A 525 46.40 -27.91 41.92
#